data_AF-A0A378FQG0-F1
#
_entry.id   AF-A0A378FQG0-F1
#
_cell.length_a   1.000
_cell.length_b   1.000
_cell.length_c   1.000
_cell.angle_alpha   90.00
_cell.angle_beta   90.00
_cell.angle_gamma   90.00
#
_symmetry.space_group_name_H-M   'P 1'
#
loop_
_entity.id
_entity.type
_entity.pdbx_description
1 polymer ?
#
loop_
_entity_poly.entity_id
_entity_poly.type
_entity_poly.pdbx_seq_one_letter_code
_entity_poly.pdbx_strand_id
1 'polypeptide(L)'
;MLAEAHNLPVFQPSSLRPQDNQRLVADLGADIMVVVAYGLILPKAVLEMPRLGCINVHGSLLPRWRGAAPIQRSLWAGDSETGVTIMQMDVGLDTGDMLYKLSCPITAEDTSGSLYDKLAELGPQGCWQR
;
A
#
# COMPACT_ATOMS: atom_id res chain seq x y z
N MET A 1 -2.92 -12.75 16.05
CA MET A 1 -2.86 -11.70 15.00
C MET A 1 -4.21 -11.63 14.27
N LEU A 2 -4.52 -10.53 13.53
CA LEU A 2 -5.83 -10.35 12.87
C LEU A 2 -6.20 -11.51 11.93
N ALA A 3 -5.27 -11.94 11.07
CA ALA A 3 -5.51 -13.05 10.14
C ALA A 3 -5.87 -14.38 10.84
N GLU A 4 -5.14 -14.73 11.91
CA GLU A 4 -5.38 -15.95 12.69
C GLU A 4 -6.75 -15.93 13.37
N ALA A 5 -7.20 -14.76 13.86
CA ALA A 5 -8.53 -14.60 14.45
C ALA A 5 -9.66 -14.87 13.43
N HIS A 6 -9.36 -14.79 12.13
CA HIS A 6 -10.27 -15.10 11.03
C HIS A 6 -9.95 -16.43 10.34
N ASN A 7 -9.07 -17.27 10.91
CA ASN A 7 -8.62 -18.54 10.34
C ASN A 7 -8.03 -18.41 8.92
N LEU A 8 -7.37 -17.30 8.63
CA LEU A 8 -6.69 -17.07 7.36
C LEU A 8 -5.23 -17.56 7.44
N PRO A 9 -4.69 -18.17 6.37
CA PRO A 9 -3.30 -18.59 6.34
C PRO A 9 -2.36 -17.39 6.43
N VAL A 10 -1.27 -17.53 7.18
CA VAL A 10 -0.26 -16.48 7.39
C VAL A 10 1.09 -16.94 6.84
N PHE A 11 1.66 -16.14 5.94
CA PHE A 11 2.99 -16.38 5.36
C PHE A 11 3.93 -15.25 5.77
N GLN A 12 5.11 -15.60 6.30
CA GLN A 12 6.10 -14.63 6.79
C GLN A 12 7.50 -14.90 6.23
N PRO A 13 7.68 -14.94 4.89
CA PRO A 13 9.02 -15.07 4.32
C PRO A 13 9.86 -13.83 4.66
N SER A 14 11.17 -14.02 4.86
CA SER A 14 12.10 -12.90 5.05
C SER A 14 12.45 -12.17 3.74
N SER A 15 12.10 -12.76 2.58
CA SER A 15 12.34 -12.22 1.24
C SER A 15 11.45 -12.90 0.22
N LEU A 16 10.99 -12.18 -0.81
CA LEU A 16 10.23 -12.75 -1.94
C LEU A 16 11.10 -13.07 -3.16
N ARG A 17 12.42 -12.92 -3.05
CA ARG A 17 13.36 -13.22 -4.15
C ARG A 17 13.61 -14.73 -4.37
N PRO A 18 13.75 -15.57 -3.33
CA PRO A 18 13.95 -17.02 -3.53
C PRO A 18 12.75 -17.67 -4.21
N GLN A 19 12.99 -18.60 -5.15
CA GLN A 19 11.93 -19.28 -5.90
C GLN A 19 10.95 -20.04 -5.00
N ASP A 20 11.43 -20.65 -3.91
CA ASP A 20 10.56 -21.36 -2.96
C ASP A 20 9.56 -20.41 -2.28
N ASN A 21 9.96 -19.17 -2.00
CA ASN A 21 9.06 -18.15 -1.45
C ASN A 21 8.09 -17.59 -2.51
N GLN A 22 8.50 -17.60 -3.77
CA GLN A 22 7.62 -17.22 -4.89
C GLN A 22 6.52 -18.26 -5.13
N ARG A 23 6.80 -19.55 -4.92
CA ARG A 23 5.79 -20.61 -4.99
C ARG A 23 4.65 -20.38 -4.01
N LEU A 24 4.94 -19.83 -2.82
CA LEU A 24 3.90 -19.45 -1.85
C LEU A 24 2.86 -18.49 -2.45
N VAL A 25 3.27 -17.59 -3.35
CA VAL A 25 2.37 -16.65 -4.01
C VAL A 25 1.70 -17.31 -5.22
N ALA A 26 2.48 -18.03 -6.04
CA ALA A 26 1.99 -18.68 -7.25
C ALA A 26 0.90 -19.74 -6.96
N ASP A 27 1.11 -20.56 -5.93
CA ASP A 27 0.22 -21.68 -5.59
C ASP A 27 -1.14 -21.22 -5.05
N LEU A 28 -1.26 -19.95 -4.64
CA LEU A 28 -2.55 -19.37 -4.22
C LEU A 28 -3.49 -19.09 -5.39
N GLY A 29 -2.98 -19.02 -6.63
CA GLY A 29 -3.79 -18.72 -7.82
C GLY A 29 -4.57 -17.41 -7.71
N ALA A 30 -3.98 -16.40 -7.06
CA ALA A 30 -4.66 -15.16 -6.71
C ALA A 30 -5.05 -14.34 -7.95
N ASP A 31 -6.24 -13.73 -7.92
CA ASP A 31 -6.63 -12.75 -8.92
C ASP A 31 -5.87 -11.42 -8.74
N ILE A 32 -5.66 -10.99 -7.51
CA ILE A 32 -5.01 -9.72 -7.16
C ILE A 32 -4.25 -9.85 -5.85
N MET A 33 -3.16 -9.09 -5.70
CA MET A 33 -2.47 -8.92 -4.42
C MET A 33 -2.60 -7.47 -3.95
N VAL A 34 -3.17 -7.27 -2.76
CA VAL A 34 -3.28 -5.95 -2.13
C VAL A 34 -2.14 -5.77 -1.15
N VAL A 35 -1.30 -4.76 -1.38
CA VAL A 35 -0.12 -4.46 -0.59
C VAL A 35 -0.37 -3.17 0.19
N VAL A 36 -0.19 -3.22 1.51
CA VAL A 36 -0.36 -2.05 2.39
C VAL A 36 0.76 -2.07 3.42
N ALA A 37 1.62 -1.05 3.40
CA ALA A 37 2.73 -0.89 4.34
C ALA A 37 3.58 -2.18 4.52
N TYR A 38 3.83 -2.91 3.43
CA TYR A 38 4.61 -4.14 3.47
C TYR A 38 6.10 -3.85 3.24
N GLY A 39 6.96 -4.35 4.14
CA GLY A 39 8.38 -3.99 4.17
C GLY A 39 9.28 -4.71 3.16
N LEU A 40 8.78 -5.71 2.43
CA LEU A 40 9.59 -6.43 1.44
C LEU A 40 9.46 -5.81 0.05
N ILE A 41 10.56 -5.85 -0.69
CA ILE A 41 10.56 -5.52 -2.11
C ILE A 41 9.94 -6.69 -2.89
N LEU A 42 8.91 -6.40 -3.68
CA LEU A 42 8.30 -7.36 -4.59
C LEU A 42 9.10 -7.40 -5.89
N PRO A 43 9.77 -8.53 -6.23
CA PRO A 43 10.42 -8.66 -7.52
C PRO A 43 9.37 -8.76 -8.63
N LYS A 44 9.77 -8.43 -9.87
CA LYS A 44 8.90 -8.49 -11.07
C LYS A 44 8.11 -9.81 -11.18
N ALA A 45 8.77 -10.95 -10.94
CA ALA A 45 8.12 -12.26 -11.00
C ALA A 45 6.91 -12.37 -10.05
N VAL A 46 6.95 -11.73 -8.88
CA VAL A 46 5.82 -11.72 -7.92
C VAL A 46 4.76 -10.72 -8.34
N LEU A 47 5.16 -9.55 -8.87
CA LEU A 47 4.22 -8.54 -9.38
C LEU A 47 3.33 -9.10 -10.50
N GLU A 48 3.85 -10.03 -11.30
CA GLU A 48 3.18 -10.63 -12.45
C GLU A 48 2.42 -11.93 -12.12
N MET A 49 2.53 -12.47 -10.90
CA MET A 49 1.86 -13.73 -10.52
C MET A 49 0.34 -13.61 -10.39
N PRO A 50 -0.21 -12.61 -9.67
CA PRO A 50 -1.65 -12.43 -9.65
C PRO A 50 -2.16 -11.98 -11.01
N ARG A 51 -3.34 -12.46 -11.44
CA ARG A 51 -3.92 -12.14 -12.76
C ARG A 51 -4.05 -10.65 -13.06
N LEU A 52 -4.36 -9.85 -12.03
CA LEU A 52 -4.51 -8.39 -12.07
C LEU A 52 -3.28 -7.67 -11.47
N GLY A 53 -2.22 -8.42 -11.16
CA GLY A 53 -1.00 -7.94 -10.52
C GLY A 53 -1.19 -7.52 -9.07
N CYS A 54 -0.31 -6.61 -8.63
CA CYS A 54 -0.28 -6.08 -7.28
C CYS A 54 -0.71 -4.61 -7.25
N ILE A 55 -1.57 -4.25 -6.31
CA ILE A 55 -1.89 -2.85 -6.01
C ILE A 55 -1.31 -2.45 -4.66
N ASN A 56 -0.92 -1.18 -4.51
CA ASN A 56 -0.45 -0.61 -3.26
C ASN A 56 -1.38 0.53 -2.79
N VAL A 57 -1.66 0.56 -1.50
CA VAL A 57 -2.33 1.70 -0.83
C VAL A 57 -1.25 2.61 -0.25
N HIS A 58 -0.96 3.70 -0.93
CA HIS A 58 0.08 4.63 -0.54
C HIS A 58 -0.50 5.81 0.25
N GLY A 59 0.09 6.16 1.39
CA GLY A 59 -0.38 7.20 2.31
C GLY A 59 -0.09 8.65 1.90
N SER A 60 -0.11 8.94 0.60
CA SER A 60 -0.06 10.31 0.07
C SER A 60 -0.86 10.46 -1.23
N LEU A 61 -1.01 11.72 -1.68
CA LEU A 61 -1.40 12.04 -3.04
C LEU A 61 -0.19 12.00 -3.96
N LEU A 62 0.06 10.83 -4.58
CA LEU A 62 1.14 10.66 -5.55
C LEU A 62 1.00 11.66 -6.73
N PRO A 63 2.09 12.07 -7.39
CA PRO A 63 3.47 11.63 -7.21
C PRO A 63 4.20 12.27 -6.01
N ARG A 64 3.52 13.12 -5.22
CA ARG A 64 4.12 13.75 -4.04
C ARG A 64 4.30 12.72 -2.92
N TRP A 65 5.42 12.81 -2.20
CA TRP A 65 5.75 11.94 -1.07
C TRP A 65 5.80 10.43 -1.35
N ARG A 66 6.44 10.03 -2.45
CA ARG A 66 6.89 8.63 -2.60
C ARG A 66 7.80 8.22 -1.43
N GLY A 67 7.85 6.92 -1.15
CA GLY A 67 8.73 6.32 -0.16
C GLY A 67 8.14 6.25 1.24
N ALA A 68 9.02 6.25 2.24
CA ALA A 68 8.74 5.59 3.52
C ALA A 68 7.96 6.40 4.58
N ALA A 69 7.86 7.72 4.46
CA ALA A 69 7.29 8.57 5.51
C ALA A 69 6.35 9.67 5.00
N PRO A 70 5.35 9.36 4.16
CA PRO A 70 4.53 10.38 3.51
C PRO A 70 3.75 11.27 4.48
N ILE A 71 3.19 10.69 5.54
CA ILE A 71 2.34 11.38 6.54
C ILE A 71 3.13 12.47 7.27
N GLN A 72 4.29 12.09 7.78
CA GLN A 72 5.15 12.98 8.55
C GLN A 72 5.70 14.10 7.66
N ARG A 73 5.99 13.78 6.39
CA ARG A 73 6.58 14.73 5.45
C ARG A 73 5.56 15.74 4.91
N SER A 74 4.31 15.35 4.69
CA SER A 74 3.26 16.31 4.31
C SER A 74 3.00 17.34 5.40
N LEU A 75 2.99 16.91 6.68
CA LEU A 75 2.91 17.83 7.82
C LEU A 75 4.13 18.74 7.92
N TRP A 76 5.33 18.17 7.83
CA TRP A 76 6.58 18.94 7.94
C TRP A 76 6.72 20.02 6.87
N ALA A 77 6.24 19.75 5.65
CA ALA A 77 6.27 20.72 4.55
C ALA A 77 5.17 21.78 4.62
N GLY A 78 4.20 21.64 5.52
CA GLY A 78 3.04 22.52 5.60
C GLY A 78 2.06 22.35 4.44
N ASP A 79 1.89 21.13 3.93
CA ASP A 79 0.89 20.86 2.89
C ASP A 79 -0.52 21.13 3.45
N SER A 80 -1.42 21.70 2.63
CA SER A 80 -2.82 21.95 3.02
C SER A 80 -3.72 20.72 2.91
N GLU A 81 -3.29 19.72 2.12
CA GLU A 81 -4.00 18.47 1.91
C GLU A 81 -3.02 17.31 1.74
N THR A 82 -3.48 16.11 2.06
CA THR A 82 -2.84 14.85 1.70
C THR A 82 -3.94 13.85 1.37
N GLY A 83 -3.63 12.55 1.37
CA GLY A 83 -4.62 11.54 1.06
C GLY A 83 -4.02 10.16 0.92
N VAL A 84 -4.80 9.27 0.31
CA VAL A 84 -4.36 7.94 -0.11
C VAL A 84 -4.41 7.83 -1.62
N THR A 85 -3.43 7.14 -2.19
CA THR A 85 -3.43 6.75 -3.60
C THR A 85 -3.45 5.23 -3.69
N ILE A 86 -4.42 4.69 -4.42
CA ILE A 86 -4.39 3.31 -4.89
C ILE A 86 -3.60 3.29 -6.19
N MET A 87 -2.49 2.57 -6.20
CA MET A 87 -1.62 2.50 -7.38
C MET A 87 -1.42 1.05 -7.82
N GLN A 88 -1.32 0.84 -9.13
CA GLN A 88 -0.75 -0.39 -9.66
C GLN A 88 0.74 -0.38 -9.33
N MET A 89 1.26 -1.47 -8.78
CA MET A 89 2.68 -1.58 -8.49
C MET A 89 3.47 -1.87 -9.77
N ASP A 90 4.66 -1.28 -9.85
CA ASP A 90 5.66 -1.56 -10.88
C ASP A 90 7.01 -1.84 -10.19
N VAL A 91 8.03 -2.25 -10.95
CA VAL A 91 9.37 -2.61 -10.45
C VAL A 91 10.05 -1.44 -9.73
N GLY A 92 9.73 -0.20 -10.09
CA GLY A 92 10.24 1.01 -9.43
C GLY A 92 9.43 1.38 -8.18
N LEU A 93 10.11 1.90 -7.15
CA LEU A 93 9.51 2.32 -5.88
C LEU A 93 8.45 3.42 -6.08
N ASP A 94 7.19 3.08 -5.83
CA ASP A 94 6.02 3.97 -5.94
C ASP A 94 5.88 4.65 -7.33
N THR A 95 6.30 3.97 -8.39
CA THR A 95 6.34 4.53 -9.76
C THR A 95 5.18 4.14 -10.66
N GLY A 96 4.44 3.09 -10.31
CA GLY A 96 3.35 2.60 -11.16
C GLY A 96 2.13 3.51 -11.21
N ASP A 97 1.21 3.17 -12.11
CA ASP A 97 0.08 4.01 -12.45
C ASP A 97 -0.88 4.22 -11.27
N MET A 98 -1.33 5.47 -11.12
CA MET A 98 -2.28 5.84 -10.08
C MET A 98 -3.70 5.49 -10.54
N LEU A 99 -4.33 4.52 -9.89
CA LEU A 99 -5.65 4.03 -10.24
C LEU A 99 -6.75 4.90 -9.62
N TYR A 100 -6.56 5.30 -8.36
CA TYR A 100 -7.56 6.07 -7.61
C TYR A 100 -6.93 6.92 -6.51
N LYS A 101 -7.56 8.05 -6.15
CA LYS A 101 -7.10 8.95 -5.08
C LYS A 101 -8.26 9.44 -4.23
N LEU A 102 -8.02 9.51 -2.93
CA LEU A 102 -8.91 10.14 -1.95
C LEU A 102 -8.09 11.15 -1.17
N SER A 103 -8.57 12.38 -1.07
CA SER A 103 -7.88 13.45 -0.31
C SER A 103 -8.55 13.73 1.03
N CYS A 104 -7.77 14.28 1.95
CA CYS A 104 -8.25 14.91 3.18
C CYS A 104 -7.45 16.17 3.49
N PRO A 105 -8.08 17.18 4.13
CA PRO A 105 -7.38 18.39 4.55
C PRO A 105 -6.43 18.10 5.71
N ILE A 106 -5.31 18.81 5.72
CA ILE A 106 -4.41 18.92 6.86
C ILE A 106 -4.76 20.22 7.59
N THR A 107 -5.13 20.15 8.86
CA THR A 107 -5.44 21.32 9.69
C THR A 107 -4.24 21.73 10.55
N ALA A 108 -4.30 22.91 11.16
CA ALA A 108 -3.20 23.42 12.01
C ALA A 108 -3.00 22.58 13.29
N GLU A 109 -4.02 21.83 13.69
CA GLU A 109 -4.03 20.96 14.87
C GLU A 109 -3.61 19.52 14.54
N ASP A 110 -3.44 19.19 13.26
CA ASP A 110 -3.06 17.83 12.88
C ASP A 110 -1.65 17.49 13.34
N THR A 111 -1.53 16.28 13.87
CA THR A 111 -0.27 15.62 14.20
C THR A 111 -0.08 14.42 13.27
N SER A 112 1.10 13.80 13.29
CA SER A 112 1.31 12.57 12.52
C SER A 112 0.35 11.44 12.95
N GLY A 113 -0.08 11.42 14.21
CA GLY A 113 -1.06 10.46 14.71
C GLY A 113 -2.47 10.73 14.20
N SER A 114 -2.97 11.96 14.35
CA SER A 114 -4.33 12.29 13.87
C SER A 114 -4.45 12.16 12.35
N LEU A 115 -3.40 12.51 11.61
CA LEU A 115 -3.38 12.36 10.17
C LEU A 115 -3.28 10.88 9.76
N TYR A 116 -2.55 10.06 10.51
CA TYR A 116 -2.57 8.60 10.33
C TYR A 116 -3.97 8.04 10.51
N ASP A 117 -4.70 8.42 11.56
CA ASP A 117 -6.05 7.92 11.82
C ASP A 117 -7.01 8.26 10.65
N LYS A 118 -6.97 9.51 10.16
CA LYS A 118 -7.73 9.93 8.97
C LYS A 118 -7.41 9.06 7.75
N LEU A 119 -6.13 8.80 7.49
CA LEU A 119 -5.70 8.03 6.33
C LEU A 119 -5.99 6.52 6.49
N ALA A 120 -5.96 5.99 7.71
CA ALA A 120 -6.33 4.61 8.02
C ALA A 120 -7.82 4.35 7.76
N GLU A 121 -8.68 5.36 7.93
CA GLU A 121 -10.10 5.28 7.54
C GLU A 121 -10.30 5.41 6.02
N LEU A 122 -9.52 6.25 5.34
CA LEU A 122 -9.65 6.48 3.89
C LEU A 122 -9.09 5.33 3.04
N GLY A 123 -7.97 4.74 3.45
CA GLY A 123 -7.29 3.67 2.70
C GLY A 123 -8.20 2.52 2.27
N PRO A 124 -8.94 1.89 3.22
CA PRO A 124 -9.88 0.82 2.90
C PRO A 124 -11.01 1.26 1.95
N GLN A 125 -11.48 2.51 2.04
CA GLN A 125 -12.53 3.01 1.15
C GLN A 125 -12.06 3.03 -0.30
N GLY A 126 -10.80 3.39 -0.54
CA GLY A 126 -10.21 3.37 -1.89
C GLY A 126 -10.14 1.98 -2.52
N CYS A 127 -10.05 0.91 -1.71
CA CYS A 127 -10.02 -0.46 -2.19
C CYS A 127 -11.40 -1.05 -2.47
N TRP A 128 -12.48 -0.46 -1.93
CA TRP A 128 -13.82 -1.05 -1.93
C TRP A 128 -14.88 -0.22 -2.66
N GLN A 129 -14.46 0.79 -3.44
CA GLN A 129 -15.41 1.54 -4.24
C GLN A 129 -16.06 0.65 -5.30
N ARG A 130 -17.40 0.74 -5.36
CA ARG A 130 -18.22 0.10 -6.39
C ARG A 130 -18.11 0.85 -7.70
#